data_AF-A0A7X2TP82-F1
#
_entry.id   AF-A0A7X2TP82-F1
#
_cell.length_a   1.000
_cell.length_b   1.000
_cell.length_c   1.000
_cell.angle_alpha   90.00
_cell.angle_beta   90.00
_cell.angle_gamma   90.00
#
_symmetry.space_group_name_H-M   'P 1'
#
loop_
_entity.id
_entity.type
_entity.pdbx_description
1 polymer ?
#
loop_
_entity_poly.entity_id
_entity_poly.type
_entity_poly.pdbx_seq_one_letter_code
_entity_poly.pdbx_strand_id
1 'polypeptide(L)'
;MFNIENNREILKSQIPLKPYATNDLDFGLTIQNKNKALDMLYLQVNHPLYLHTMIFDLDKENCFYEFENAHLPIPSFITKSPDSGRCHYGYMLNAPISSTEKSRQKPVKFARALYYNMATRLGADLGYAGLITKNPLNPHWSPFWSGADLYELNDLADCFDDLEEPKKRENTDFAFGRNVEMFDTI
;
A
#
# COMPACT_ATOMS: atom_id res chain seq x y z
N MET A 1 12.24 15.59 -11.19
CA MET A 1 12.96 15.77 -9.92
C MET A 1 12.10 16.45 -8.85
N PHE A 2 11.40 17.55 -9.16
CA PHE A 2 10.47 18.23 -8.22
C PHE A 2 9.38 17.31 -7.66
N ASN A 3 8.65 16.59 -8.53
CA ASN A 3 7.58 15.67 -8.09
C ASN A 3 8.09 14.50 -7.23
N ILE A 4 9.33 14.04 -7.46
CA ILE A 4 9.92 12.95 -6.65
C ILE A 4 10.10 13.40 -5.21
N GLU A 5 10.72 14.57 -5.01
CA GLU A 5 10.94 15.07 -3.64
C GLU A 5 9.62 15.44 -2.98
N ASN A 6 8.68 16.01 -3.74
CA ASN A 6 7.33 16.27 -3.27
C ASN A 6 6.62 14.99 -2.78
N ASN A 7 6.66 13.90 -3.54
CA ASN A 7 6.04 12.62 -3.15
C ASN A 7 6.68 12.04 -1.88
N ARG A 8 8.00 12.16 -1.73
CA ARG A 8 8.71 11.72 -0.50
C ARG A 8 8.25 12.52 0.71
N GLU A 9 8.13 13.83 0.59
CA GLU A 9 7.65 14.71 1.67
C GLU A 9 6.17 14.47 1.99
N ILE A 10 5.32 14.25 0.98
CA ILE A 10 3.92 13.86 1.17
C ILE A 10 3.84 12.56 1.97
N LEU A 11 4.55 11.50 1.55
CA LEU A 11 4.57 10.23 2.27
C LEU A 11 5.06 10.43 3.72
N LYS A 12 6.16 11.16 3.92
CA LYS A 12 6.66 11.51 5.26
C LYS A 12 5.60 12.20 6.10
N SER A 13 4.84 13.15 5.54
CA SER A 13 3.80 13.87 6.27
C SER A 13 2.64 12.95 6.71
N GLN A 14 2.29 11.95 5.89
CA GLN A 14 1.18 11.04 6.11
C GLN A 14 1.51 9.86 7.04
N ILE A 15 2.79 9.54 7.26
CA ILE A 15 3.21 8.49 8.19
C ILE A 15 2.70 8.80 9.62
N PRO A 16 2.11 7.82 10.34
CA PRO A 16 1.65 8.00 11.72
C PRO A 16 2.73 8.53 12.66
N LEU A 17 2.34 9.24 13.73
CA LEU A 17 3.29 9.69 14.77
C LEU A 17 3.94 8.53 15.53
N LYS A 18 3.22 7.40 15.60
CA LYS A 18 3.58 6.17 16.30
C LYS A 18 3.38 4.96 15.37
N PRO A 19 4.13 4.86 14.26
CA PRO A 19 3.95 3.78 13.32
C PRO A 19 4.54 2.48 13.87
N TYR A 20 4.01 1.34 13.42
CA TYR A 20 4.75 0.08 13.51
C TYR A 20 6.00 0.16 12.63
N ALA A 21 7.13 -0.28 13.15
CA ALA A 21 8.38 -0.40 12.39
C ALA A 21 9.28 -1.48 12.99
N THR A 22 10.15 -2.05 12.16
CA THR A 22 11.18 -3.01 12.58
C THR A 22 12.35 -3.02 11.61
N ASN A 23 13.51 -3.49 12.07
CA ASN A 23 14.63 -3.85 11.20
C ASN A 23 14.67 -5.34 10.92
N ASP A 24 13.86 -6.13 11.61
CA ASP A 24 13.85 -7.57 11.51
C ASP A 24 12.43 -8.08 11.78
N LEU A 25 11.86 -8.76 10.79
CA LEU A 25 10.50 -9.29 10.86
C LEU A 25 10.39 -10.46 11.84
N ASP A 26 11.48 -11.19 12.12
CA ASP A 26 11.49 -12.34 13.03
C ASP A 26 11.28 -11.91 14.49
N PHE A 27 11.71 -10.70 14.86
CA PHE A 27 11.45 -10.11 16.18
C PHE A 27 10.09 -9.41 16.28
N GLY A 28 9.32 -9.42 15.20
CA GLY A 28 7.99 -8.82 15.12
C GLY A 28 8.00 -7.30 14.99
N LEU A 29 6.79 -6.73 15.06
CA LEU A 29 6.56 -5.29 14.87
C LEU A 29 6.46 -4.57 16.20
N THR A 30 7.09 -3.40 16.29
CA THR A 30 7.03 -2.55 17.48
C THR A 30 6.55 -1.15 17.12
N ILE A 31 5.80 -0.52 18.01
CA ILE A 31 5.41 0.89 17.85
C ILE A 31 6.63 1.77 18.12
N GLN A 32 7.03 2.57 17.14
CA GLN A 32 8.20 3.43 17.22
C GLN A 32 7.82 4.92 17.24
N ASN A 33 8.74 5.78 17.62
CA ASN A 33 8.61 7.21 17.30
C ASN A 33 8.79 7.40 15.80
N LYS A 34 7.96 8.22 15.15
CA LYS A 34 8.04 8.52 13.71
C LYS A 34 9.46 8.80 13.21
N ASN A 35 10.21 9.69 13.85
CA ASN A 35 11.55 10.06 13.39
C ASN A 35 12.51 8.86 13.36
N LYS A 36 12.44 8.01 14.39
CA LYS A 36 13.22 6.76 14.43
C LYS A 36 12.72 5.76 13.38
N ALA A 37 11.42 5.64 13.21
CA ALA A 37 10.80 4.70 12.28
C ALA A 37 11.15 5.00 10.81
N LEU A 38 11.34 6.28 10.46
CA LEU A 38 11.75 6.70 9.11
C LEU A 38 13.11 6.13 8.69
N ASP A 39 13.98 5.78 9.63
CA ASP A 39 15.30 5.21 9.38
C ASP A 39 15.32 3.67 9.43
N MET A 40 14.21 3.02 9.79
CA MET A 40 14.14 1.56 9.92
C MET A 40 13.91 0.87 8.57
N LEU A 41 14.20 -0.43 8.49
CA LEU A 41 14.03 -1.19 7.25
C LEU A 41 12.56 -1.33 6.87
N TYR A 42 11.69 -1.62 7.83
CA TYR A 42 10.27 -1.81 7.57
C TYR A 42 9.43 -0.78 8.32
N LEU A 43 8.39 -0.28 7.65
CA LEU A 43 7.61 0.85 8.13
C LEU A 43 6.13 0.70 7.79
N GLN A 44 5.27 1.00 8.77
CA GLN A 44 3.86 1.25 8.54
C GLN A 44 3.68 2.63 7.89
N VAL A 45 3.25 2.62 6.63
CA VAL A 45 2.97 3.85 5.88
C VAL A 45 1.58 4.39 6.15
N ASN A 46 0.56 3.54 6.17
CA ASN A 46 -0.83 3.94 6.35
C ASN A 46 -1.22 4.05 7.83
N HIS A 47 -2.02 5.06 8.16
CA HIS A 47 -2.66 5.14 9.47
C HIS A 47 -3.73 4.05 9.58
N PRO A 48 -3.99 3.45 10.76
CA PRO A 48 -5.04 2.43 10.92
C PRO A 48 -6.46 2.83 10.48
N LEU A 49 -6.70 4.14 10.31
CA LEU A 49 -8.00 4.72 9.95
C LEU A 49 -8.03 5.31 8.53
N TYR A 50 -6.89 5.40 7.84
CA TYR A 50 -6.78 6.06 6.54
C TYR A 50 -5.82 5.31 5.63
N LEU A 51 -6.32 4.88 4.47
CA LEU A 51 -5.52 4.39 3.37
C LEU A 51 -5.15 5.55 2.45
N HIS A 52 -3.88 5.94 2.41
CA HIS A 52 -3.36 6.95 1.49
C HIS A 52 -2.42 6.35 0.44
N THR A 53 -1.88 5.15 0.68
CA THR A 53 -1.04 4.44 -0.28
C THR A 53 -1.47 2.98 -0.37
N MET A 54 -1.83 2.51 -1.57
CA MET A 54 -2.03 1.07 -1.81
C MET A 54 -0.67 0.39 -1.95
N ILE A 55 -0.40 -0.60 -1.10
CA ILE A 55 0.86 -1.36 -1.11
C ILE A 55 0.62 -2.77 -1.63
N PHE A 56 1.45 -3.22 -2.56
CA PHE A 56 1.42 -4.57 -3.12
C PHE A 56 2.77 -5.25 -2.89
N ASP A 57 2.77 -6.42 -2.25
CA ASP A 57 3.98 -7.25 -2.05
C ASP A 57 4.06 -8.29 -3.17
N LEU A 58 5.13 -8.23 -3.96
CA LEU A 58 5.38 -9.12 -5.08
C LEU A 58 6.49 -10.10 -4.72
N ASP A 59 6.10 -11.37 -4.68
CA ASP A 59 6.98 -12.47 -4.25
C ASP A 59 7.85 -13.03 -5.36
N LYS A 60 7.55 -12.66 -6.60
CA LYS A 60 8.31 -13.01 -7.79
C LYS A 60 9.71 -12.38 -7.73
N GLU A 61 10.75 -13.16 -7.99
CA GLU A 61 12.12 -12.64 -8.08
C GLU A 61 12.25 -11.64 -9.24
N ASN A 62 13.07 -10.61 -9.03
CA ASN A 62 13.37 -9.57 -10.02
C ASN A 62 12.14 -8.91 -10.66
N CYS A 63 11.07 -8.71 -9.89
CA CYS A 63 9.78 -8.27 -10.39
C CYS A 63 9.67 -6.74 -10.57
N PHE A 64 10.75 -6.00 -10.82
CA PHE A 64 10.74 -4.51 -10.86
C PHE A 64 9.80 -3.91 -11.92
N TYR A 65 9.63 -4.57 -13.07
CA TYR A 65 8.82 -4.09 -14.19
C TYR A 65 7.45 -4.78 -14.28
N GLU A 66 7.01 -5.48 -13.23
CA GLU A 66 5.76 -6.26 -13.31
C GLU A 66 4.52 -5.39 -13.55
N PHE A 67 4.55 -4.09 -13.20
CA PHE A 67 3.45 -3.17 -13.52
C PHE A 67 3.26 -3.00 -15.04
N GLU A 68 4.34 -3.03 -15.83
CA GLU A 68 4.26 -2.95 -17.30
C GLU A 68 3.62 -4.21 -17.88
N ASN A 69 4.03 -5.38 -17.38
CA ASN A 69 3.46 -6.67 -17.77
C ASN A 69 1.98 -6.77 -17.39
N ALA A 70 1.60 -6.18 -16.26
CA ALA A 70 0.22 -6.09 -15.80
C ALA A 70 -0.58 -4.96 -16.48
N HIS A 71 0.01 -4.21 -17.41
CA HIS A 71 -0.61 -3.03 -18.03
C HIS A 71 -1.23 -2.06 -17.02
N LEU A 72 -0.54 -1.86 -15.90
CA LEU A 72 -0.91 -0.90 -14.86
C LEU A 72 -0.01 0.34 -14.95
N PRO A 73 -0.48 1.50 -14.45
CA PRO A 73 0.36 2.68 -14.36
C PRO A 73 1.59 2.42 -13.47
N ILE A 74 2.64 3.21 -13.70
CA ILE A 74 3.86 3.12 -12.91
C ILE A 74 3.57 3.36 -11.41
N PRO A 75 4.05 2.53 -10.49
CA PRO A 75 3.91 2.81 -9.07
C PRO A 75 4.53 4.17 -8.68
N SER A 76 3.96 4.84 -7.68
CA SER A 76 4.54 6.08 -7.11
C SER A 76 5.94 5.81 -6.55
N PHE A 77 6.12 4.63 -5.92
CA PHE A 77 7.42 4.10 -5.58
C PHE A 77 7.48 2.57 -5.72
N ILE A 78 8.70 2.07 -5.92
CA ILE A 78 9.05 0.65 -5.92
C ILE A 78 10.21 0.46 -4.96
N THR A 79 10.10 -0.48 -4.03
CA THR A 79 11.23 -0.92 -3.19
C THR A 79 11.63 -2.31 -3.58
N LYS A 80 12.93 -2.61 -3.63
CA LYS A 80 13.48 -3.85 -4.13
C LYS A 80 14.45 -4.46 -3.12
N SER A 81 14.27 -5.74 -2.82
CA SER A 81 15.19 -6.50 -1.98
C SER A 81 16.54 -6.66 -2.70
N PRO A 82 17.69 -6.29 -2.08
CA PRO A 82 18.99 -6.39 -2.73
C PRO A 82 19.40 -7.81 -3.15
N ASP A 83 18.88 -8.82 -2.44
CA ASP A 83 19.22 -10.23 -2.58
C ASP A 83 18.34 -10.95 -3.62
N SER A 84 17.02 -10.81 -3.51
CA SER A 84 16.04 -11.56 -4.33
C SER A 84 15.45 -10.74 -5.49
N GLY A 85 15.59 -9.42 -5.44
CA GLY A 85 14.91 -8.53 -6.38
C GLY A 85 13.39 -8.50 -6.24
N ARG A 86 12.82 -9.11 -5.19
CA ARG A 86 11.38 -9.02 -4.84
C ARG A 86 11.03 -7.59 -4.46
N CYS A 87 9.87 -7.13 -4.90
CA CYS A 87 9.48 -5.73 -4.77
C CYS A 87 8.25 -5.50 -3.91
N HIS A 88 8.17 -4.35 -3.24
CA HIS A 88 6.87 -3.77 -2.90
C HIS A 88 6.60 -2.57 -3.79
N TYR A 89 5.37 -2.47 -4.28
CA TYR A 89 4.87 -1.33 -5.04
C TYR A 89 3.98 -0.47 -4.16
N GLY A 90 4.12 0.85 -4.27
CA GLY A 90 3.26 1.82 -3.61
C GLY A 90 2.58 2.75 -4.61
N TYR A 91 1.26 2.77 -4.62
CA TYR A 91 0.44 3.73 -5.36
C TYR A 91 -0.15 4.74 -4.38
N MET A 92 0.39 5.96 -4.38
CA MET A 92 -0.04 7.04 -3.50
C MET A 92 -1.30 7.69 -4.06
N LEU A 93 -2.33 7.83 -3.21
CA LEU A 93 -3.64 8.37 -3.56
C LEU A 93 -3.69 9.87 -3.31
N ASN A 94 -4.40 10.60 -4.17
CA ASN A 94 -4.61 12.04 -4.00
C ASN A 94 -5.59 12.35 -2.87
N ALA A 95 -6.55 11.46 -2.62
CA ALA A 95 -7.55 11.53 -1.59
C ALA A 95 -7.49 10.26 -0.72
N PRO A 96 -7.16 10.38 0.57
CA PRO A 96 -7.11 9.22 1.46
C PRO A 96 -8.51 8.64 1.69
N ILE A 97 -8.61 7.32 1.76
CA ILE A 97 -9.85 6.62 2.03
C ILE A 97 -9.93 6.37 3.53
N SER A 98 -10.94 6.93 4.18
CA SER A 98 -11.20 6.64 5.60
C SER A 98 -11.83 5.26 5.76
N SER A 99 -11.34 4.48 6.72
CA SER A 99 -11.83 3.14 7.09
C SER A 99 -12.55 3.09 8.45
N THR A 100 -13.04 4.25 8.94
CA THR A 100 -13.81 4.31 10.19
C THR A 100 -15.24 3.78 10.02
N GLU A 101 -15.93 3.47 11.13
CA GLU A 101 -17.34 3.07 11.11
C GLU A 101 -18.27 4.12 10.47
N LYS A 102 -17.88 5.40 10.55
CA LYS A 102 -18.63 6.52 9.96
C LYS A 102 -18.29 6.75 8.48
N SER A 103 -17.40 5.95 7.91
CA SER A 103 -16.97 6.10 6.53
C SER A 103 -18.10 5.79 5.56
N ARG A 104 -18.11 6.52 4.45
CA ARG A 104 -18.95 6.19 3.30
C ARG A 104 -18.52 4.82 2.79
N GLN A 105 -19.42 3.84 2.87
CA GLN A 105 -19.10 2.46 2.49
C GLN A 105 -18.81 2.31 0.99
N LYS A 106 -19.40 3.15 0.13
CA LYS A 106 -19.19 3.06 -1.33
C LYS A 106 -17.71 3.27 -1.73
N PRO A 107 -17.00 4.34 -1.34
CA PRO A 107 -15.56 4.48 -1.56
C PRO A 107 -14.71 3.34 -1.01
N VAL A 108 -15.04 2.84 0.20
CA VAL A 108 -14.30 1.73 0.82
C VAL A 108 -14.45 0.44 0.02
N LYS A 109 -15.68 0.09 -0.36
CA LYS A 109 -15.96 -1.09 -1.21
C LYS A 109 -15.29 -0.98 -2.58
N PHE A 110 -15.38 0.19 -3.21
CA PHE A 110 -14.74 0.44 -4.50
C PHE A 110 -13.22 0.27 -4.42
N ALA A 111 -12.58 0.87 -3.42
CA ALA A 111 -11.14 0.76 -3.26
C ALA A 111 -10.68 -0.66 -2.90
N ARG A 112 -11.48 -1.42 -2.13
CA ARG A 112 -11.22 -2.85 -1.87
C ARG A 112 -11.27 -3.69 -3.14
N ALA A 113 -12.30 -3.49 -3.97
CA ALA A 113 -12.42 -4.18 -5.26
C ALA A 113 -11.24 -3.81 -6.17
N LEU A 114 -10.91 -2.52 -6.29
CA LEU A 114 -9.77 -2.07 -7.09
C LEU A 114 -8.46 -2.68 -6.60
N TYR A 115 -8.19 -2.66 -5.30
CA TYR A 115 -6.99 -3.27 -4.72
C TYR A 115 -6.91 -4.77 -5.03
N TYR A 116 -8.00 -5.52 -4.84
CA TYR A 116 -8.05 -6.96 -5.16
C TYR A 116 -7.73 -7.23 -6.64
N ASN A 117 -8.32 -6.48 -7.56
CA ASN A 117 -8.10 -6.67 -9.00
C ASN A 117 -6.66 -6.27 -9.40
N MET A 118 -6.12 -5.18 -8.84
CA MET A 118 -4.72 -4.80 -9.04
C MET A 118 -3.76 -5.85 -8.48
N ALA A 119 -3.98 -6.34 -7.26
CA ALA A 119 -3.16 -7.37 -6.64
C ALA A 119 -3.17 -8.67 -7.45
N THR A 120 -4.36 -9.10 -7.89
CA THR A 120 -4.54 -10.27 -8.76
C THR A 120 -3.77 -10.12 -10.06
N ARG A 121 -3.91 -8.96 -10.74
CA ARG A 121 -3.24 -8.70 -12.02
C ARG A 121 -1.71 -8.59 -11.88
N LEU A 122 -1.23 -8.05 -10.77
CA LEU A 122 0.20 -7.98 -10.44
C LEU A 122 0.80 -9.32 -10.00
N GLY A 123 -0.03 -10.33 -9.70
CA GLY A 123 0.43 -11.54 -9.02
C GLY A 123 1.00 -11.24 -7.62
N ALA A 124 0.48 -10.20 -6.96
CA ALA A 124 0.85 -9.83 -5.60
C ALA A 124 0.23 -10.80 -4.58
N ASP A 125 0.82 -10.89 -3.39
CA ASP A 125 0.26 -11.69 -2.30
C ASP A 125 -1.10 -11.14 -1.86
N LEU A 126 -2.18 -11.86 -2.16
CA LEU A 126 -3.55 -11.53 -1.73
C LEU A 126 -3.75 -11.69 -0.20
N GLY A 127 -2.87 -12.45 0.45
CA GLY A 127 -2.83 -12.61 1.90
C GLY A 127 -2.13 -11.45 2.61
N TYR A 128 -1.42 -10.59 1.88
CA TYR A 128 -0.66 -9.49 2.44
C TYR A 128 -1.58 -8.41 3.02
N ALA A 129 -1.41 -8.17 4.31
CA ALA A 129 -2.27 -7.26 5.08
C ALA A 129 -2.07 -5.77 4.76
N GLY A 130 -0.98 -5.38 4.07
CA GLY A 130 -0.67 -3.97 3.81
C GLY A 130 -0.22 -3.16 5.04
N LEU A 131 0.01 -3.81 6.19
CA LEU A 131 0.34 -3.12 7.44
C LEU A 131 1.75 -2.51 7.42
N ILE A 132 2.75 -3.23 6.91
CA ILE A 132 4.15 -2.79 6.89
C ILE A 132 4.75 -3.01 5.51
N THR A 133 5.51 -2.04 5.00
CA THR A 133 6.23 -2.17 3.75
C THR A 133 7.73 -2.09 3.97
N LYS A 134 8.52 -2.63 3.03
CA LYS A 134 9.91 -2.18 2.83
C LYS A 134 9.89 -0.67 2.74
N ASN A 135 10.66 0.00 3.61
CA ASN A 135 10.60 1.44 3.77
C ASN A 135 11.15 2.16 2.51
N PRO A 136 10.33 2.90 1.75
CA PRO A 136 10.77 3.55 0.52
C PRO A 136 11.68 4.77 0.74
N LEU A 137 11.90 5.14 2.01
CA LEU A 137 12.85 6.19 2.42
C LEU A 137 14.20 5.60 2.82
N ASN A 138 14.29 4.28 3.01
CA ASN A 138 15.53 3.62 3.41
C ASN A 138 16.30 3.13 2.17
N PRO A 139 17.57 3.56 1.97
CA PRO A 139 18.36 3.19 0.79
C PRO A 139 18.68 1.69 0.70
N HIS A 140 18.57 0.94 1.80
CA HIS A 140 18.76 -0.51 1.82
C HIS A 140 17.87 -1.20 0.77
N TRP A 141 16.64 -0.73 0.59
CA TRP A 141 15.70 -1.33 -0.36
C TRP A 141 15.78 -0.77 -1.79
N SER A 142 16.89 -0.10 -2.15
CA SER A 142 17.10 0.48 -3.48
C SER A 142 15.83 1.16 -4.05
N PRO A 143 15.22 2.11 -3.30
CA PRO A 143 13.92 2.65 -3.65
C PRO A 143 13.97 3.42 -4.98
N PHE A 144 13.03 3.11 -5.86
CA PHE A 144 12.74 3.89 -7.05
C PHE A 144 11.49 4.74 -6.79
N TRP A 145 11.56 6.02 -7.16
CA TRP A 145 10.44 6.95 -7.08
C TRP A 145 10.17 7.46 -8.49
N SER A 146 8.95 7.22 -9.00
CA SER A 146 8.60 7.55 -10.39
C SER A 146 8.42 9.05 -10.62
N GLY A 147 8.01 9.79 -9.57
CA GLY A 147 7.57 11.17 -9.69
C GLY A 147 6.21 11.31 -10.36
N ALA A 148 5.44 10.22 -10.47
CA ALA A 148 4.05 10.24 -10.89
C ALA A 148 3.22 11.14 -9.95
N ASP A 149 2.18 11.76 -10.51
CA ASP A 149 1.19 12.47 -9.70
C ASP A 149 0.46 11.49 -8.76
N LEU A 150 -0.16 12.04 -7.70
CA LEU A 150 -0.98 11.23 -6.82
C LEU A 150 -2.21 10.72 -7.58
N TYR A 151 -2.54 9.45 -7.41
CA TYR A 151 -3.59 8.78 -8.16
C TYR A 151 -4.99 9.05 -7.63
N GLU A 152 -5.96 9.24 -8.52
CA GLU A 152 -7.36 9.00 -8.19
C GLU A 152 -7.68 7.51 -8.29
N LEU A 153 -8.66 7.06 -7.50
CA LEU A 153 -9.13 5.68 -7.62
C LEU A 153 -9.74 5.40 -8.98
N ASN A 154 -10.41 6.38 -9.59
CA ASN A 154 -11.01 6.20 -10.91
C ASN A 154 -9.93 6.02 -11.99
N ASP A 155 -8.85 6.82 -11.94
CA ASP A 155 -7.73 6.68 -12.88
C ASP A 155 -7.10 5.27 -12.84
N LEU A 156 -6.97 4.71 -11.63
CA LEU A 156 -6.48 3.33 -11.47
C LEU A 156 -7.52 2.29 -11.95
N ALA A 157 -8.80 2.57 -11.75
CA ALA A 157 -9.89 1.68 -12.15
C ALA A 157 -10.11 1.64 -13.66
N ASP A 158 -9.79 2.72 -14.40
CA ASP A 158 -9.87 2.78 -15.86
C ASP A 158 -8.98 1.74 -16.57
N CYS A 159 -8.07 1.09 -15.84
CA CYS A 159 -7.29 -0.05 -16.33
C CYS A 159 -8.10 -1.37 -16.40
N PHE A 160 -9.34 -1.39 -15.93
CA PHE A 160 -10.18 -2.58 -15.80
C PHE A 160 -11.54 -2.33 -16.46
N ASP A 161 -12.02 -3.29 -17.26
CA ASP A 161 -13.38 -3.22 -17.82
C ASP A 161 -14.44 -3.34 -16.72
N ASP A 162 -14.21 -4.26 -15.78
CA ASP A 162 -15.02 -4.50 -14.59
C ASP A 162 -14.11 -4.83 -13.40
N LEU A 163 -14.60 -4.55 -12.19
CA LEU A 163 -13.91 -4.91 -10.95
C LEU A 163 -14.65 -6.07 -10.28
N GLU A 164 -13.97 -7.19 -10.09
CA GLU A 164 -14.48 -8.29 -9.27
C GLU A 164 -14.45 -7.90 -7.78
N GLU A 165 -15.48 -8.32 -7.03
CA GLU A 165 -15.43 -8.22 -5.57
C GLU A 165 -14.53 -9.33 -4.99
N PRO A 166 -13.72 -9.02 -3.96
CA PRO A 166 -12.88 -10.03 -3.32
C PRO A 166 -13.75 -11.15 -2.72
N LYS A 167 -13.37 -12.41 -2.97
CA LYS A 167 -14.03 -13.57 -2.36
C LYS A 167 -13.75 -13.54 -0.84
N LYS A 168 -14.79 -13.74 -0.02
CA LYS A 168 -14.78 -13.51 1.45
C LYS A 168 -13.44 -13.82 2.16
N ARG A 169 -12.97 -12.85 2.96
CA ARG A 169 -11.84 -12.92 3.93
C ARG A 169 -10.43 -13.15 3.34
N GLU A 170 -10.16 -12.72 2.13
CA GLU A 170 -8.77 -12.41 1.77
C GLU A 170 -8.38 -11.10 2.50
N ASN A 171 -7.25 -11.09 3.21
CA ASN A 171 -6.83 -10.20 4.32
C ASN A 171 -6.68 -8.68 3.99
N THR A 172 -7.59 -8.11 3.20
CA THR A 172 -7.68 -6.67 2.93
C THR A 172 -8.16 -5.86 4.15
N ASP A 173 -8.54 -6.53 5.25
CA ASP A 173 -9.01 -5.92 6.49
C ASP A 173 -7.99 -4.95 7.13
N PHE A 174 -6.69 -5.13 6.90
CA PHE A 174 -5.70 -4.17 7.40
C PHE A 174 -5.43 -3.02 6.42
N ALA A 175 -5.48 -3.29 5.11
CA ALA A 175 -5.40 -2.25 4.08
C ALA A 175 -6.59 -1.28 4.15
N PHE A 176 -7.76 -1.75 4.58
CA PHE A 176 -9.01 -0.98 4.58
C PHE A 176 -9.72 -0.94 5.94
N GLY A 177 -9.03 -1.25 7.04
CA GLY A 177 -9.58 -1.31 8.39
C GLY A 177 -10.58 -2.46 8.62
N ARG A 178 -10.68 -2.91 9.89
CA ARG A 178 -11.70 -3.88 10.30
C ARG A 178 -13.07 -3.22 10.17
N ASN A 179 -13.82 -3.56 9.14
CA ASN A 179 -15.26 -3.35 9.18
C ASN A 179 -15.82 -4.31 10.23
N VAL A 180 -16.13 -3.79 11.42
CA VAL A 180 -17.07 -4.47 12.31
C VAL A 180 -18.45 -4.24 11.70
N GLU A 181 -18.89 -5.11 10.80
CA GLU A 181 -20.33 -5.29 10.61
C GLU A 181 -20.85 -5.87 11.93
N MET A 182 -21.28 -5.00 12.85
CA MET A 182 -22.20 -5.44 13.90
C MET A 182 -23.43 -5.96 13.18
N PHE A 183 -23.71 -7.23 13.40
CA PHE A 183 -24.87 -7.97 12.90
C PHE A 183 -26.15 -7.11 12.96
N ASP A 184 -26.67 -6.70 11.80
CA ASP A 184 -28.12 -6.49 11.68
C ASP A 184 -28.75 -7.89 11.65
N THR A 185 -29.02 -8.41 12.85
CA THR A 185 -29.96 -9.51 13.04
C THR A 185 -31.29 -8.89 13.44
N ILE A 186 -32.24 -8.88 12.52
CA ILE A 186 -33.67 -9.01 12.82
C ILE A 186 -34.24 -10.01 11.83
#